data_AF-A0A4Y9P7F7-F1
#
_entry.id   AF-A0A4Y9P7F7-F1
#
_cell.length_a   1.000
_cell.length_b   1.000
_cell.length_c   1.000
_cell.angle_alpha   90.00
_cell.angle_beta   90.00
_cell.angle_gamma   90.00
#
_symmetry.space_group_name_H-M   'P 1'
#
loop_
_entity.id
_entity.type
_entity.pdbx_description
1 polymer ?
#
loop_
_entity_poly.entity_id
_entity_poly.type
_entity_poly.pdbx_seq_one_letter_code
_entity_poly.pdbx_strand_id
1 'polypeptide(L)'
;MIEWQIAKPIPIPSGLWTNWTSVRKVKEGEITTDVFAFLTCEPNAEVKRVHPKAMPVILATAGEYEIWLRASWDEAKSLQRPLPDGSLQIVATGEKEDPPLAA
;
A
#
# COMPACT_ATOMS: atom_id res chain seq x y z
N MET A 1 -16.07 0.63 -3.45
CA MET A 1 -14.59 0.52 -3.37
C MET A 1 -14.04 1.19 -4.62
N ILE A 2 -13.05 2.07 -4.51
CA ILE A 2 -12.46 2.71 -5.71
C ILE A 2 -11.11 2.05 -5.97
N GLU A 3 -10.98 1.46 -7.16
CA GLU A 3 -9.73 0.89 -7.64
C GLU A 3 -8.97 1.95 -8.44
N TRP A 4 -7.73 2.17 -8.03
CA TRP A 4 -6.83 3.11 -8.65
C TRP A 4 -5.74 2.33 -9.37
N GLN A 5 -5.47 2.70 -10.61
CA GLN A 5 -4.39 2.11 -11.40
C GLN A 5 -3.44 3.22 -11.86
N ILE A 6 -2.15 2.95 -11.74
CA ILE A 6 -1.09 3.72 -12.40
C ILE A 6 -0.74 2.94 -13.67
N ALA A 7 -0.46 3.62 -14.77
CA ALA A 7 0.06 2.95 -15.96
C ALA A 7 1.36 2.21 -15.59
N LYS A 8 1.35 0.88 -15.77
CA LYS A 8 2.42 -0.14 -15.54
C LYS A 8 3.83 0.39 -15.23
N PRO A 9 4.58 -0.23 -14.28
CA PRO A 9 4.38 -1.57 -13.71
C PRO A 9 3.54 -1.60 -12.42
N ILE A 10 3.23 -2.81 -11.92
CA ILE A 10 2.39 -3.03 -10.73
C ILE A 10 3.03 -2.33 -9.52
N PRO A 11 2.35 -1.36 -8.88
CA PRO A 11 2.90 -0.64 -7.74
C PRO A 11 2.98 -1.57 -6.50
N ILE A 12 4.11 -1.52 -5.78
CA ILE A 12 4.28 -2.25 -4.51
C ILE A 12 4.28 -1.24 -3.36
N PRO A 13 3.44 -1.42 -2.33
CA PRO A 13 3.48 -0.60 -1.13
C PRO A 13 4.83 -0.72 -0.42
N SER A 14 5.38 0.40 0.06
CA SER A 14 6.61 0.40 0.86
C SER A 14 6.31 -0.21 2.24
N GLY A 15 6.65 -1.50 2.40
CA GLY A 15 6.31 -2.31 3.55
C GLY A 15 7.46 -2.54 4.53
N LEU A 16 7.13 -2.66 5.81
CA LEU A 16 7.97 -3.23 6.86
C LEU A 16 7.38 -4.57 7.28
N TRP A 17 8.24 -5.52 7.64
CA TRP A 17 7.83 -6.81 8.17
C TRP A 17 8.55 -7.08 9.49
N THR A 18 7.93 -7.86 10.35
CA THR A 18 8.58 -8.37 11.56
C THR A 18 7.92 -9.68 12.00
N ASN A 19 8.65 -10.48 12.76
CA ASN A 19 8.10 -11.60 13.48
C ASN A 19 7.56 -11.09 14.82
N TRP A 20 6.29 -11.35 15.13
CA TRP A 20 5.64 -10.78 16.31
C TRP A 20 4.82 -11.83 17.06
N THR A 21 4.97 -11.86 18.39
CA THR A 21 4.18 -12.69 19.28
C THR A 21 3.08 -11.86 19.93
N SER A 22 1.83 -12.23 19.71
CA SER A 22 0.66 -11.53 20.31
C SER A 22 -0.61 -12.36 20.26
N VAL A 23 -1.62 -11.93 21.02
CA VAL A 23 -3.00 -12.39 20.86
C VAL A 23 -3.68 -11.56 19.77
N ARG A 24 -3.88 -12.13 18.57
CA ARG A 24 -4.60 -11.47 17.47
C ARG A 24 -6.09 -11.79 17.45
N LYS A 25 -6.47 -12.98 17.91
CA LYS A 25 -7.85 -13.43 18.06
C LYS A 25 -8.00 -14.11 19.41
N VAL A 26 -9.02 -13.71 20.19
CA VAL A 26 -9.22 -14.21 21.56
C VAL A 26 -9.26 -15.74 21.64
N LYS A 27 -9.89 -16.40 20.66
CA LYS A 27 -10.01 -17.88 20.62
C LYS A 27 -8.70 -18.60 20.33
N GLU A 28 -7.75 -17.95 19.68
CA GLU A 28 -6.51 -18.56 19.17
C GLU A 28 -5.38 -18.47 20.21
N GLY A 29 -5.55 -17.65 21.24
CA GLY A 29 -4.52 -17.40 22.24
C GLY A 29 -3.34 -16.61 21.67
N GLU A 30 -2.20 -16.72 22.35
CA GLU A 30 -0.97 -16.07 21.92
C GLU A 30 -0.29 -16.89 20.83
N ILE A 31 0.03 -16.24 19.71
CA ILE A 31 0.70 -16.87 18.57
C ILE A 31 1.86 -16.00 18.09
N THR A 32 2.89 -16.65 17.55
CA THR A 32 3.98 -16.01 16.83
C THR A 32 3.71 -16.08 15.33
N THR A 33 3.83 -14.96 14.64
CA THR A 33 3.45 -14.84 13.24
C THR A 33 4.24 -13.74 12.55
N ASP A 34 4.49 -13.92 11.26
CA ASP A 34 5.03 -12.85 10.43
C ASP A 34 3.92 -11.84 10.14
N VAL A 35 4.17 -10.59 10.52
CA VAL A 35 3.29 -9.47 10.27
C VAL A 35 3.99 -8.46 9.37
N PHE A 36 3.20 -7.80 8.54
CA PHE A 36 3.68 -6.70 7.75
C PHE A 36 2.70 -5.53 7.84
N ALA A 37 3.24 -4.34 7.62
CA ALA A 37 2.48 -3.12 7.44
C ALA A 37 3.17 -2.28 6.37
N PHE A 38 2.45 -1.38 5.74
CA PHE A 38 3.01 -0.42 4.79
C PHE A 38 2.86 1.00 5.31
N LEU A 39 3.74 1.86 4.85
CA LEU A 39 3.73 3.27 5.24
C LEU A 39 2.60 4.00 4.53
N THR A 40 2.11 5.04 5.21
CA THR A 40 1.14 5.97 4.65
C THR A 40 1.76 7.36 4.59
N CYS A 41 1.24 8.20 3.70
CA CYS A 41 1.60 9.60 3.52
C CYS A 41 0.33 10.42 3.26
N GLU A 42 0.49 11.74 3.16
CA GLU A 42 -0.59 12.64 2.75
C GLU A 42 -1.15 12.22 1.38
N PRO A 43 -2.47 12.28 1.15
CA PRO A 43 -3.05 11.88 -0.12
C PRO A 43 -2.81 12.91 -1.21
N ASN A 44 -2.55 12.45 -2.43
CA ASN A 44 -2.55 13.28 -3.64
C ASN A 44 -3.98 13.72 -4.02
N ALA A 45 -4.12 14.59 -5.03
CA ALA A 45 -5.41 15.18 -5.42
C ALA A 45 -6.49 14.13 -5.74
N GLU A 46 -6.11 13.02 -6.36
CA GLU A 46 -7.02 11.94 -6.72
C GLU A 46 -7.51 11.18 -5.49
N VAL A 47 -6.57 10.69 -4.66
CA VAL A 47 -6.90 9.89 -3.47
C VAL A 47 -7.66 10.74 -2.45
N LYS A 48 -7.29 12.01 -2.28
CA LYS A 48 -7.90 12.91 -1.28
C LYS A 48 -9.40 13.10 -1.48
N ARG A 49 -9.90 12.98 -2.71
CA ARG A 49 -11.34 13.07 -3.04
C ARG A 49 -12.15 11.91 -2.44
N VAL A 50 -11.52 10.77 -2.16
CA VAL A 50 -12.17 9.54 -1.72
C VAL A 50 -11.73 9.15 -0.31
N HIS A 51 -10.45 9.27 -0.02
CA HIS A 51 -9.82 8.98 1.26
C HIS A 51 -8.99 10.20 1.71
N PRO A 52 -9.61 11.18 2.37
CA PRO A 52 -8.97 12.47 2.65
C PRO A 52 -7.88 12.40 3.72
N LYS A 53 -7.76 11.29 4.45
CA LYS A 53 -6.86 11.17 5.60
C LYS A 53 -5.44 10.76 5.24
N ALA A 54 -5.28 9.87 4.27
CA ALA A 54 -3.99 9.29 3.91
C ALA A 54 -4.08 8.50 2.61
N MET A 55 -2.94 8.33 1.94
CA MET A 55 -2.75 7.33 0.90
C MET A 55 -1.63 6.36 1.30
N PRO A 56 -1.63 5.12 0.78
CA PRO A 56 -0.45 4.27 0.89
C PRO A 56 0.72 4.90 0.14
N VAL A 57 1.93 4.75 0.68
CA VAL A 57 3.15 5.09 -0.07
C VAL A 57 3.30 4.08 -1.21
N ILE A 58 3.43 4.59 -2.43
CA ILE A 58 3.56 3.80 -3.64
C ILE A 58 4.94 4.03 -4.24
N LEU A 59 5.69 2.94 -4.42
CA LEU A 59 6.94 2.94 -5.17
C LEU A 59 6.59 2.72 -6.65
N ALA A 60 6.98 3.64 -7.53
CA ALA A 60 6.55 3.69 -8.93
C ALA A 60 7.65 3.28 -9.92
N THR A 61 8.92 3.22 -9.48
CA THR A 61 10.07 2.97 -10.34
C THR A 61 10.95 1.84 -9.82
N ALA A 62 11.71 1.22 -10.73
CA ALA A 62 12.70 0.20 -10.39
C ALA A 62 13.74 0.69 -9.35
N GLY A 63 14.20 1.94 -9.50
CA GLY A 63 15.16 2.55 -8.57
C GLY A 63 14.57 2.74 -7.17
N GLU A 64 13.30 3.14 -7.08
CA GLU A 64 12.63 3.26 -5.77
C GLU A 64 12.49 1.91 -5.06
N TYR A 65 12.29 0.80 -5.79
CA TYR A 65 12.30 -0.54 -5.20
C TYR A 65 13.68 -0.92 -4.65
N GLU A 66 14.74 -0.68 -5.42
CA GLU A 66 16.11 -0.98 -4.97
C GLU A 66 16.49 -0.15 -3.73
N ILE A 67 16.14 1.13 -3.70
CA ILE A 67 16.34 1.98 -2.53
C ILE A 67 15.58 1.43 -1.33
N TRP A 68 14.28 1.11 -1.49
CA TRP A 68 13.48 0.61 -0.37
C TRP A 68 14.01 -0.71 0.21
N LEU A 69 14.45 -1.63 -0.65
CA LEU A 69 14.86 -2.97 -0.24
C LEU A 69 16.32 -3.06 0.24
N ARG A 70 17.18 -2.12 -0.15
CA ARG A 70 18.64 -2.24 0.06
C ARG A 70 19.31 -1.03 0.70
N ALA A 71 18.74 0.17 0.59
CA ALA A 71 19.38 1.36 1.12
C ALA A 71 19.30 1.44 2.64
N SER A 72 20.08 2.35 3.22
CA SER A 72 19.94 2.70 4.63
C SER A 72 18.57 3.30 4.92
N TRP A 73 18.10 3.20 6.17
CA TRP A 73 16.83 3.79 6.56
C TRP A 73 16.76 5.30 6.30
N ASP A 74 17.88 6.02 6.46
CA ASP A 74 17.92 7.46 6.22
C ASP A 74 17.63 7.85 4.77
N GLU A 75 17.98 6.97 3.83
CA GLU A 75 17.68 7.13 2.41
C GLU A 75 16.27 6.61 2.09
N ALA A 76 15.93 5.40 2.53
CA ALA A 76 14.65 4.75 2.22
C ALA A 76 13.44 5.53 2.74
N LYS A 77 13.53 6.13 3.94
CA LYS A 77 12.42 6.90 4.53
C LYS A 77 12.02 8.13 3.69
N SER A 78 12.92 8.64 2.85
CA SER A 78 12.62 9.75 1.93
C SER A 78 11.57 9.38 0.88
N LEU A 79 11.35 8.09 0.65
CA LEU A 79 10.31 7.57 -0.25
C LEU A 79 8.91 7.61 0.38
N GLN A 80 8.78 7.90 1.69
CA GLN A 80 7.48 8.13 2.34
C GLN A 80 6.90 9.49 1.93
N ARG A 81 6.40 9.58 0.70
CA ARG A 81 5.84 10.80 0.09
C ARG A 81 4.62 10.47 -0.78
N PRO A 82 3.72 11.45 -1.03
CA PRO A 82 2.65 11.27 -2.00
C PRO A 82 3.21 11.01 -3.40
N LEU A 83 2.43 10.29 -4.21
CA LEU A 83 2.62 10.36 -5.65
C LEU A 83 2.24 11.75 -6.17
N PRO A 84 2.85 12.22 -7.28
CA PRO A 84 2.41 13.45 -7.92
C PRO A 84 0.93 13.43 -8.29
N ASP A 85 0.28 14.59 -8.27
CA ASP A 85 -1.08 14.71 -8.80
C ASP A 85 -1.13 14.30 -10.28
N GLY A 86 -2.24 13.71 -10.70
CA GLY A 86 -2.45 13.22 -12.06
C GLY A 86 -1.74 11.90 -12.38
N SER A 87 -1.02 11.29 -11.43
CA SER A 87 -0.35 10.00 -11.65
C SER A 87 -1.29 8.79 -11.53
N LEU A 88 -2.47 8.97 -10.96
CA LEU A 88 -3.45 7.91 -10.70
C LEU A 88 -4.66 8.06 -11.61
N GLN A 89 -5.11 6.94 -12.18
CA GLN A 89 -6.38 6.84 -12.91
C GLN A 89 -7.37 6.00 -12.11
N ILE A 90 -8.62 6.47 -11.99
CA ILE A 90 -9.73 5.65 -11.50
C ILE A 90 -10.08 4.63 -12.58
N VAL A 91 -10.02 3.34 -12.25
CA VAL A 91 -10.35 2.27 -13.21
C VAL A 91 -11.65 1.54 -12.91
N ALA A 92 -12.16 1.67 -11.68
CA ALA A 92 -13.49 1.18 -11.32
C ALA A 92 -14.11 2.03 -10.20
N THR A 93 -15.44 2.23 -10.28
CA THR A 93 -16.26 2.87 -9.25
C THR A 93 -17.54 2.07 -9.05
N GLY A 94 -17.91 1.74 -7.80
CA GLY A 94 -19.14 1.00 -7.51
C GLY A 94 -19.09 0.19 -6.21
N GLU A 95 -20.16 -0.56 -5.94
CA GLU A 95 -20.16 -1.62 -4.92
C GLU A 95 -19.25 -2.77 -5.35
N LYS A 96 -18.67 -3.47 -4.37
CA LYS A 96 -17.82 -4.63 -4.64
C LYS A 96 -18.72 -5.79 -5.06
N GLU A 97 -18.73 -6.13 -6.34
CA GLU A 97 -19.33 -7.37 -6.85
C GLU A 97 -18.21 -8.40 -7.04
N ASP A 98 -18.32 -9.56 -6.39
CA ASP A 98 -17.45 -10.69 -6.71
C ASP A 98 -17.90 -11.26 -8.07
N PRO A 99 -16.98 -11.53 -9.02
CA PRO A 99 -17.34 -12.18 -10.26
C PRO A 99 -17.98 -13.55 -9.96
N PRO A 100 -18.99 -13.98 -10.75
CA PRO A 100 -19.60 -15.30 -10.55
C PRO A 100 -18.51 -16.37 -10.60
N LEU A 101 -18.56 -17.31 -9.66
CA LEU A 101 -17.69 -18.49 -9.72
C LEU A 101 -17.84 -19.12 -11.11
N ALA A 102 -16.75 -19.18 -11.85
CA ALA A 102 -16.72 -19.90 -13.11
C ALA A 102 -17.19 -21.34 -12.85
N ALA A 103 -18.20 -21.78 -13.60
CA ALA A 103 -18.77 -23.12 -13.55
C ALA A 103 -17.83 -24.18 -14.14
#